data_AF-A0A3A3DBF5-F1
#
_entry.id   AF-A0A3A3DBF5-F1
#
_cell.length_a   1.000
_cell.length_b   1.000
_cell.length_c   1.000
_cell.angle_alpha   90.00
_cell.angle_beta   90.00
_cell.angle_gamma   90.00
#
_symmetry.space_group_name_H-M   'P 1'
#
loop_
_entity.id
_entity.type
_entity.pdbx_description
1 polymer ?
#
loop_
_entity_poly.entity_id
_entity_poly.type
_entity_poly.pdbx_seq_one_letter_code
_entity_poly.pdbx_strand_id
1 'polypeptide(L)' 'MALWPYGPMALWPYGPMALWRYDYNHVRPYSSLGNQTPAEARRTLEILDGNAPGALVQPETDHYQPRGTLL' A
#
# COMPACT_ATOMS: atom_id res chain seq x y z
N MET A 1 -31.35 -27.32 22.71
CA MET A 1 -31.34 -26.90 21.28
C MET A 1 -30.84 -25.47 21.25
N ALA A 2 -29.57 -25.26 20.88
CA ALA A 2 -28.92 -23.96 20.97
C ALA A 2 -29.43 -23.04 19.85
N LEU A 3 -30.26 -22.07 20.23
CA LEU A 3 -30.55 -20.90 19.42
C LEU A 3 -29.25 -20.10 19.32
N TRP A 4 -28.50 -20.24 18.23
CA TRP A 4 -27.52 -19.23 17.83
C TRP A 4 -28.20 -18.33 16.80
N PRO A 5 -28.80 -17.20 17.19
CA PRO A 5 -29.54 -16.36 16.26
C PRO A 5 -28.53 -15.43 15.60
N TYR A 6 -28.01 -15.77 14.42
CA TYR A 6 -27.44 -14.81 13.46
C TYR A 6 -26.38 -13.77 13.95
N GLY A 7 -25.77 -13.92 15.12
CA GLY A 7 -24.51 -13.26 15.46
C GLY A 7 -23.34 -14.14 15.02
N PRO A 8 -22.09 -13.70 15.12
CA PRO A 8 -21.32 -12.74 14.31
C PRO A 8 -21.16 -13.08 12.79
N MET A 9 -22.02 -13.92 12.20
CA MET A 9 -21.81 -14.40 10.82
C MET A 9 -21.99 -13.33 9.74
N ALA A 10 -22.75 -12.26 10.00
CA ALA A 10 -22.84 -11.08 9.12
C ALA A 10 -21.53 -10.26 9.06
N LEU A 11 -20.61 -10.51 9.99
CA LEU A 11 -19.28 -9.94 10.06
C LEU A 11 -18.20 -10.87 9.48
N TRP A 12 -18.54 -11.94 8.75
CA TRP A 12 -17.57 -12.75 8.02
C TRP A 12 -17.95 -12.96 6.56
N PRO A 13 -17.07 -12.54 5.62
CA PRO A 13 -15.67 -13.01 5.54
C PRO A 13 -14.56 -12.08 6.06
N TYR A 14 -14.87 -10.81 6.39
CA TYR A 14 -13.83 -9.77 6.47
C TYR A 14 -13.54 -9.18 7.86
N GLY A 15 -14.40 -9.31 8.88
CA GLY A 15 -14.26 -8.66 10.20
C GLY A 15 -12.96 -8.99 10.97
N PRO A 16 -12.86 -10.12 11.69
CA PRO A 16 -11.58 -10.69 12.15
C PRO A 16 -10.38 -10.75 11.16
N MET A 17 -10.54 -10.68 9.82
CA MET A 17 -9.46 -10.84 8.84
C MET A 17 -8.84 -9.48 8.56
N ALA A 18 -9.69 -8.46 8.49
CA ALA A 18 -9.29 -7.06 8.53
C ALA A 18 -8.60 -6.73 9.86
N LEU A 19 -9.13 -7.24 10.99
CA LEU A 19 -8.50 -7.06 12.29
C LEU A 19 -7.12 -7.74 12.36
N TRP A 20 -7.02 -8.99 11.89
CA TRP A 20 -5.74 -9.70 11.84
C TRP A 20 -4.73 -9.00 10.94
N ARG A 21 -5.14 -8.55 9.75
CA ARG A 21 -4.28 -7.77 8.85
C ARG A 21 -3.81 -6.49 9.50
N TYR A 22 -4.69 -5.79 10.21
CA TYR A 22 -4.30 -4.57 10.90
C TYR A 22 -3.29 -4.83 12.02
N ASP A 23 -3.57 -5.79 12.89
CA ASP A 23 -2.69 -6.19 14.01
C ASP A 23 -1.30 -6.61 13.50
N TYR A 24 -1.26 -7.47 12.47
CA TYR A 24 -0.02 -7.95 11.87
C TYR A 24 0.83 -6.82 11.30
N ASN A 25 0.21 -5.84 10.63
CA ASN A 25 0.93 -4.79 9.89
C ASN A 25 1.30 -3.57 10.73
N HIS A 26 0.56 -3.27 11.80
CA HIS A 26 0.71 -2.01 12.55
C HIS A 26 1.05 -2.19 14.03
N VAL A 27 0.86 -3.37 14.62
CA VAL A 27 1.04 -3.57 16.06
C VAL A 27 2.26 -4.45 16.35
N ARG A 28 2.52 -5.44 15.51
CA ARG A 28 3.58 -6.42 15.76
C ARG A 28 4.92 -6.03 15.12
N PRO A 29 5.98 -5.79 15.92
CA PRO A 29 7.31 -5.60 15.40
C PRO A 29 7.92 -6.94 14.97
N TYR A 30 8.69 -6.93 13.88
CA TYR A 30 9.40 -8.12 13.40
C TYR A 30 10.91 -7.87 13.43
N SER A 31 11.66 -8.80 14.00
CA SER A 31 13.12 -8.69 14.07
C SER A 31 13.79 -8.65 12.68
N SER A 32 13.17 -9.27 11.67
CA SER A 32 13.60 -9.17 10.27
C SER A 32 13.52 -7.75 9.71
N LEU A 33 12.62 -6.91 10.25
CA LEU A 33 12.44 -5.51 9.88
C LEU A 33 13.19 -4.56 10.84
N GLY A 34 14.12 -5.08 11.65
CA GLY A 34 14.82 -4.28 12.65
C GLY A 34 13.96 -3.93 13.87
N ASN A 35 13.07 -4.85 14.27
CA ASN A 35 12.07 -4.65 15.34
C ASN A 35 11.06 -3.53 15.04
N GLN A 36 10.83 -3.23 13.76
CA GLN A 36 9.78 -2.31 13.30
C GLN A 36 8.56 -3.12 12.82
N THR A 37 7.40 -2.48 12.81
CA THR A 37 6.20 -3.03 12.16
C THR A 37 6.32 -2.90 10.63
N PRO A 38 5.59 -3.72 9.85
CA PRO A 38 5.59 -3.63 8.39
C PRO A 38 5.19 -2.24 7.87
N ALA A 39 4.24 -1.58 8.53
CA ALA A 39 3.83 -0.23 8.16
C ALA A 39 4.93 0.80 8.42
N GLU A 40 5.62 0.73 9.55
CA GLU A 40 6.75 1.63 9.86
C GLU A 40 7.91 1.40 8.90
N ALA A 41 8.28 0.15 8.62
CA ALA A 41 9.35 -0.16 7.67
C ALA A 41 9.07 0.42 6.27
N ARG A 42 7.80 0.35 5.82
CA ARG A 42 7.38 0.96 4.55
C ARG A 42 7.46 2.49 4.58
N ARG A 43 7.06 3.12 5.69
CA ARG A 43 7.16 4.59 5.84
C ARG A 43 8.61 5.05 5.84
N THR A 44 9.49 4.33 6.53
CA THR A 44 10.93 4.59 6.50
C THR A 44 11.50 4.43 5.10
N LEU A 45 11.10 3.38 4.36
CA LEU A 45 11.51 3.20 2.96
C LEU A 45 11.02 4.34 2.05
N GLU A 46 9.77 4.76 2.19
CA GLU A 46 9.18 5.88 1.43
C GLU A 46 9.87 7.21 1.73
N ILE A 47 10.29 7.45 2.99
CA ILE A 47 11.08 8.63 3.34
C ILE A 47 12.49 8.56 2.75
N LEU A 48 13.11 7.38 2.77
CA LEU A 48 14.44 7.17 2.18
C LEU A 48 14.42 7.35 0.65
N ASP A 49 13.39 6.83 -0.02
CA ASP A 49 13.18 6.95 -1.46
C ASP A 49 12.75 8.37 -1.86
N GLY A 50 11.84 8.97 -1.11
CA GLY A 50 11.40 10.36 -1.29
C GLY A 50 12.45 11.41 -0.93
N ASN A 51 13.54 11.01 -0.28
CA ASN A 51 14.73 11.83 -0.07
C ASN A 51 15.77 11.69 -1.20
N ALA A 52 15.47 10.96 -2.28
CA ALA A 52 16.17 11.18 -3.53
C ALA A 52 15.76 12.57 -4.04
N PRO A 53 16.67 13.55 -4.14
CA PRO A 53 16.40 14.77 -4.91
C PRO A 53 16.33 14.38 -6.39
N GLY A 54 15.21 13.79 -6.81
CA GLY A 54 14.80 13.83 -8.21
C GLY A 54 14.49 15.30 -8.48
N ALA A 55 15.30 16.07 -9.19
CA ALA A 55 15.55 15.82 -10.60
C ALA A 55 14.31 15.20 -11.25
N LEU A 56 13.17 15.87 -11.05
CA LEU A 56 12.10 15.89 -12.05
C LEU A 56 12.73 16.49 -13.31
N VAL A 57 13.54 15.70 -14.02
CA VAL A 57 13.67 15.85 -15.46
C VAL A 57 12.24 15.72 -15.93
N GLN A 58 11.63 16.88 -16.16
CA GLN A 58 10.41 16.99 -16.92
C GLN A 58 10.65 16.14 -18.15
N PRO A 59 9.74 15.23 -18.52
CA PRO A 59 9.84 14.61 -19.83
C PRO A 59 9.90 15.78 -20.81
N GLU A 60 11.08 15.97 -21.41
CA GLU A 60 11.25 16.81 -22.59
C GLU A 60 10.03 16.48 -23.44
N THR A 61 9.18 17.47 -23.69
CA THR A 61 8.02 17.29 -24.56
C THR A 61 8.59 16.93 -25.92
N ASP A 62 8.76 15.63 -26.17
CA ASP A 62 9.10 15.09 -27.46
C ASP A 62 7.98 15.55 -28.37
N HIS A 63 8.29 16.60 -29.13
CA HIS A 63 7.42 17.21 -30.10
C HIS A 63 7.17 16.15 -31.16
N TYR A 64 6.17 15.31 -30.92
CA TYR A 64 5.58 14.44 -31.91
C TYR A 64 4.95 15.36 -32.95
N GLN A 65 5.75 15.77 -33.94
CA GLN A 65 5.29 16.33 -35.18
C GLN A 65 4.86 15.15 -36.06
N PRO A 66 3.57 14.86 -36.25
CA PRO A 66 3.17 14.03 -37.36
C PRO A 66 3.40 14.84 -38.63
N ARG A 67 4.51 14.56 -39.32
CA ARG A 67 4.73 14.92 -40.72
C ARG A 67 3.74 14.11 -41.57
N GLY A 68 2.48 14.56 -41.59
CA GLY A 68 1.40 14.04 -42.42
C GLY A 68 1.25 14.91 -43.65
N THR A 69 1.97 14.56 -44.70
CA THR A 69 1.63 14.93 -46.08
C THR A 69 0.24 14.38 -46.41
N LEU A 70 -0.55 15.16 -47.16
CA LEU A 70 -1.72 14.84 -48.01
C LEU A 70 -2.93 15.73 -47.69
N LEU A 71 -3.05 16.85 -48.40
CA LEU A 71 -4.09 17.14 -49.41
C LEU A 71 -3.68 18.40 -50.20
#